data_AF-A0A842RCW6-F1
#
_entry.id   AF-A0A842RCW6-F1
#
_cell.length_a   1.000
_cell.length_b   1.000
_cell.length_c   1.000
_cell.angle_alpha   90.00
_cell.angle_beta   90.00
_cell.angle_gamma   90.00
#
_symmetry.space_group_name_H-M   'P 1'
#
loop_
_entity.id
_entity.type
_entity.pdbx_description
1 polymer ?
#
loop_
_entity_poly.entity_id
_entity_poly.type
_entity_poly.pdbx_seq_one_letter_code
_entity_poly.pdbx_strand_id
1 'polypeptide(L)'
;MATQVLYSAIQQSEFFDFFNCHEINSITLSSSLVVKKVKPGGFQEYIDLEFHLKGDEIEKAQLILDRSWIGDQKHVNPFAKDITKSFIATIVPSNEKHLVESLVEHLFRLKGYKDIVYYIHQKEPLPSPSSEILQVVDVFLGNKPSTKFLLARSYFQIENQVQNEESYFSISWLNVPFNE
;
A
#
# COMPACT_ATOMS: atom_id res chain seq x y z
N MET A 1 -24.53 -1.11 -5.28
CA MET A 1 -24.23 -1.89 -4.05
C MET A 1 -22.77 -1.66 -3.72
N ALA A 2 -22.40 -1.43 -2.45
CA ALA A 2 -21.00 -1.26 -2.08
C ALA A 2 -20.27 -2.60 -2.28
N THR A 3 -19.15 -2.61 -3.00
CA THR A 3 -18.33 -3.81 -3.12
C THR A 3 -17.46 -3.90 -1.86
N GLN A 4 -17.85 -4.79 -0.95
CA GLN A 4 -17.05 -5.12 0.23
C GLN A 4 -15.76 -5.85 -0.21
N VAL A 5 -14.67 -5.62 0.51
CA VAL A 5 -13.40 -6.32 0.29
C VAL A 5 -13.31 -7.43 1.33
N LEU A 6 -13.28 -8.68 0.87
CA LEU A 6 -13.26 -9.86 1.73
C LEU A 6 -11.84 -10.37 1.94
N TYR A 7 -11.46 -10.68 3.17
CA TYR A 7 -10.12 -11.19 3.48
C TYR A 7 -9.86 -12.53 2.80
N SER A 8 -10.84 -13.44 2.81
CA SER A 8 -10.76 -14.71 2.06
C SER A 8 -10.45 -14.53 0.57
N ALA A 9 -10.99 -13.49 -0.08
CA ALA A 9 -10.69 -13.17 -1.47
C ALA A 9 -9.28 -12.60 -1.65
N ILE A 10 -8.82 -11.78 -0.70
CA ILE A 10 -7.44 -11.26 -0.70
C ILE A 10 -6.42 -12.38 -0.50
N GLN A 11 -6.72 -13.37 0.34
CA GLN A 11 -5.85 -14.54 0.54
C GLN A 11 -5.65 -15.37 -0.73
N GLN A 12 -6.59 -15.30 -1.68
CA GLN A 12 -6.53 -15.98 -2.98
C GLN A 12 -6.04 -15.07 -4.11
N SER A 13 -5.61 -13.85 -3.78
CA SER A 13 -5.15 -12.88 -4.78
C SER A 13 -3.72 -13.16 -5.23
N GLU A 14 -3.39 -12.71 -6.44
CA GLU A 14 -2.02 -12.75 -6.96
C GLU A 14 -1.01 -12.08 -6.01
N PHE A 15 -1.44 -11.10 -5.20
CA PHE A 15 -0.56 -10.47 -4.20
C PHE A 15 -0.15 -11.47 -3.11
N PHE A 16 -1.09 -12.24 -2.56
CA PHE A 16 -0.76 -13.24 -1.54
C PHE A 16 0.12 -14.35 -2.11
N ASP A 17 -0.19 -14.81 -3.33
CA ASP A 17 0.58 -15.86 -3.99
C ASP A 17 1.98 -15.39 -4.37
N PHE A 18 2.10 -14.24 -5.02
CA PHE A 18 3.39 -13.72 -5.51
C PHE A 18 4.35 -13.38 -4.36
N PHE A 19 3.86 -12.75 -3.30
CA PHE A 19 4.69 -12.41 -2.13
C PHE A 19 4.77 -13.55 -1.11
N ASN A 20 4.11 -14.69 -1.35
CA ASN A 20 4.03 -15.84 -0.44
C ASN A 20 3.62 -15.40 0.99
N CYS A 21 2.56 -14.61 1.07
CA CYS A 21 2.05 -14.04 2.31
C CYS A 21 1.41 -15.11 3.20
N HIS A 22 1.73 -15.10 4.49
CA HIS A 22 1.17 -16.01 5.47
C HIS A 22 0.81 -15.29 6.77
N GLU A 23 -0.29 -15.72 7.39
CA GLU A 23 -0.72 -15.22 8.68
C GLU A 23 0.24 -15.71 9.77
N ILE A 24 0.72 -14.79 10.61
CA ILE A 24 1.61 -15.08 11.73
C ILE A 24 0.92 -14.91 13.08
N ASN A 25 -0.15 -14.12 13.14
CA ASN A 25 -0.90 -13.90 14.37
C ASN A 25 -2.34 -13.44 14.08
N SER A 26 -3.24 -13.72 15.01
CA SER A 26 -4.64 -13.31 14.98
C SER A 26 -5.06 -12.86 16.38
N ILE A 27 -5.45 -11.60 16.50
CA ILE A 27 -5.83 -10.99 17.78
C ILE A 27 -7.28 -10.54 17.69
N THR A 28 -8.15 -11.07 18.56
CA THR A 28 -9.53 -10.59 18.69
C THR A 28 -9.55 -9.38 19.61
N LEU A 29 -9.84 -8.19 19.08
CA LEU A 29 -9.92 -6.94 19.85
C LEU A 29 -11.29 -6.73 20.49
N SER A 30 -12.36 -7.22 19.85
CA SER A 30 -13.73 -7.18 20.38
C SER A 30 -14.55 -8.34 19.81
N SER A 31 -15.82 -8.49 20.22
CA SER A 31 -16.70 -9.57 19.76
C SER A 31 -16.87 -9.65 18.24
N SER A 32 -16.61 -8.56 17.52
CA SER A 32 -16.73 -8.50 16.06
C SER A 32 -15.48 -8.05 15.34
N LEU A 33 -14.40 -7.66 16.03
CA LEU A 33 -13.19 -7.12 15.39
C LEU A 33 -11.99 -8.04 15.62
N VAL A 34 -11.43 -8.55 14.53
CA VAL A 34 -10.24 -9.40 14.52
C VAL A 34 -9.13 -8.69 13.75
N VAL A 35 -7.92 -8.67 14.30
CA VAL A 35 -6.71 -8.19 13.61
C VAL A 35 -5.86 -9.37 13.22
N LYS A 36 -5.61 -9.53 11.92
CA LYS A 36 -4.69 -10.51 11.36
C LYS A 36 -3.37 -9.83 11.04
N LYS A 37 -2.27 -10.36 11.60
CA LYS A 37 -0.91 -9.95 11.24
C LYS A 37 -0.35 -10.94 10.23
N VAL A 38 0.17 -10.42 9.13
CA VAL A 38 0.62 -11.19 7.97
C VAL A 38 2.06 -10.78 7.64
N LYS A 39 2.87 -11.76 7.23
CA LYS A 39 4.23 -11.54 6.72
C LYS A 39 4.36 -12.09 5.31
N PRO A 40 5.11 -11.43 4.41
CA PRO A 40 5.50 -12.03 3.14
C PRO A 40 6.49 -13.18 3.35
N GLY A 41 6.79 -13.96 2.31
CA GLY A 41 7.83 -14.98 2.36
C GLY A 41 9.24 -14.41 2.46
N GLY A 42 9.50 -13.26 1.81
CA GLY A 42 10.81 -12.59 1.80
C GLY A 42 10.77 -11.17 2.37
N PHE A 43 11.92 -10.68 2.85
CA PHE A 43 12.08 -9.35 3.48
C PHE A 43 11.15 -9.13 4.69
N GLN A 44 10.91 -10.19 5.47
CA GLN A 44 9.99 -10.20 6.61
C GLN A 44 10.40 -9.22 7.72
N GLU A 45 11.69 -8.92 7.81
CA GLU A 45 12.25 -7.96 8.75
C GLU A 45 11.91 -6.50 8.40
N TYR A 46 11.53 -6.22 7.15
CA TYR A 46 11.25 -4.87 6.67
C TYR A 46 9.78 -4.62 6.35
N ILE A 47 8.95 -5.67 6.37
CA ILE A 47 7.57 -5.63 5.85
C ILE A 47 6.62 -6.21 6.87
N ASP A 48 5.60 -5.45 7.23
CA ASP A 48 4.46 -5.89 8.03
C ASP A 48 3.15 -5.60 7.30
N LEU A 49 2.23 -6.56 7.36
CA LEU A 49 0.87 -6.42 6.86
C LEU A 49 -0.11 -6.64 8.02
N GLU A 50 -1.10 -5.77 8.14
CA GLU A 50 -2.18 -5.92 9.12
C GLU A 50 -3.54 -5.75 8.46
N PHE A 51 -4.47 -6.65 8.78
CA PHE A 51 -5.85 -6.59 8.32
C PHE A 51 -6.80 -6.57 9.53
N HIS A 52 -7.63 -5.54 9.61
CA HIS A 52 -8.68 -5.41 10.61
C HIS A 52 -10.00 -5.85 9.98
N LEU A 53 -10.58 -6.89 10.54
CA LEU A 53 -11.70 -7.63 9.97
C LEU A 53 -12.93 -7.54 10.86
N LYS A 54 -14.09 -7.32 10.24
CA LYS A 54 -15.40 -7.53 10.85
C LYS A 54 -16.06 -8.75 10.21
N GLY A 55 -15.94 -9.91 10.87
CA GLY A 55 -16.20 -11.18 10.21
C GLY A 55 -15.11 -11.46 9.16
N ASP A 56 -15.49 -11.54 7.88
CA ASP A 56 -14.55 -11.68 6.75
C ASP A 56 -14.34 -10.35 5.98
N GLU A 57 -15.08 -9.30 6.33
CA GLU A 57 -14.97 -8.00 5.67
C GLU A 57 -13.78 -7.21 6.22
N ILE A 58 -12.96 -6.66 5.33
CA ILE A 58 -11.84 -5.81 5.69
C ILE A 58 -12.35 -4.38 5.92
N GLU A 59 -12.20 -3.89 7.15
CA GLU A 59 -12.49 -2.50 7.54
C GLU A 59 -11.26 -1.61 7.35
N LYS A 60 -10.08 -2.17 7.63
CA LYS A 60 -8.79 -1.51 7.44
C LYS A 60 -7.75 -2.54 7.01
N ALA A 61 -6.92 -2.18 6.04
CA ALA A 61 -5.71 -2.91 5.71
C ALA A 61 -4.52 -1.97 5.78
N GLN A 62 -3.39 -2.44 6.29
CA GLN A 62 -2.19 -1.64 6.45
C GLN A 62 -0.97 -2.41 5.95
N LEU A 63 -0.19 -1.76 5.11
CA LEU A 63 1.18 -2.16 4.80
C LEU A 63 2.13 -1.20 5.52
N ILE A 64 3.07 -1.77 6.26
CA ILE A 64 4.10 -1.05 7.01
C ILE A 64 5.45 -1.52 6.47
N LEU A 65 6.32 -0.57 6.17
CA LEU A 65 7.65 -0.79 5.63
C LEU A 65 8.68 -0.06 6.49
N ASP A 66 9.82 -0.69 6.73
CA ASP A 66 10.97 0.01 7.29
C ASP A 66 11.37 1.18 6.37
N ARG A 67 11.48 2.39 6.94
CA ARG A 67 11.74 3.58 6.15
C ARG A 67 13.11 3.54 5.49
N SER A 68 14.13 3.05 6.19
CA SER A 68 15.49 2.97 5.66
C SER A 68 15.59 1.97 4.50
N TRP A 69 14.77 0.91 4.53
CA TRP A 69 14.72 -0.11 3.49
C TRP A 69 14.08 0.36 2.18
N ILE A 70 13.12 1.29 2.23
CA ILE A 70 12.51 1.90 1.03
C ILE A 70 13.51 2.74 0.25
N GLY A 71 14.38 3.47 0.95
CA GLY A 71 15.32 4.44 0.37
C GLY A 71 14.73 5.85 0.23
N ASP A 72 15.31 6.70 -0.61
CA ASP A 72 15.01 8.12 -0.70
C ASP A 72 14.96 8.60 -2.16
N GLN A 73 14.97 9.92 -2.38
CA GLN A 73 15.03 10.48 -3.72
C GLN A 73 16.24 10.00 -4.55
N LYS A 74 17.32 9.56 -3.90
CA LYS A 74 18.56 9.12 -4.58
C LYS A 74 18.43 7.69 -5.04
N HIS A 75 17.96 6.82 -4.16
CA HIS A 75 17.85 5.38 -4.36
C HIS A 75 16.51 4.88 -3.84
N VAL A 76 15.73 4.25 -4.71
CA VAL A 76 14.45 3.66 -4.31
C VAL A 76 14.51 2.15 -4.49
N ASN A 77 14.29 1.41 -3.42
CA ASN A 77 14.26 -0.04 -3.46
C ASN A 77 13.13 -0.54 -4.39
N PRO A 78 13.45 -1.29 -5.46
CA PRO A 78 12.45 -1.80 -6.39
C PRO A 78 11.38 -2.65 -5.72
N PHE A 79 11.75 -3.48 -4.73
CA PHE A 79 10.80 -4.34 -4.02
C PHE A 79 9.81 -3.55 -3.17
N ALA A 80 10.26 -2.46 -2.53
CA ALA A 80 9.39 -1.57 -1.78
C ALA A 80 8.30 -0.96 -2.67
N LYS A 81 8.66 -0.55 -3.89
CA LYS A 81 7.67 -0.07 -4.88
C LYS A 81 6.72 -1.19 -5.31
N ASP A 82 7.28 -2.36 -5.59
CA ASP A 82 6.52 -3.49 -6.12
C ASP A 82 5.48 -3.99 -5.12
N ILE A 83 5.84 -4.11 -3.84
CA ILE A 83 4.87 -4.51 -2.83
C ILE A 83 3.85 -3.41 -2.55
N THR A 84 4.26 -2.15 -2.49
CA THR A 84 3.35 -1.02 -2.23
C THR A 84 2.30 -0.88 -3.33
N LYS A 85 2.71 -0.91 -4.61
CA LYS A 85 1.77 -0.81 -5.74
C LYS A 85 0.83 -2.00 -5.80
N SER A 86 1.34 -3.20 -5.50
CA SER A 86 0.55 -4.43 -5.56
C SER A 86 -0.46 -4.51 -4.41
N PHE A 87 -0.07 -4.04 -3.22
CA PHE A 87 -0.97 -3.88 -2.08
C PHE A 87 -2.13 -2.91 -2.41
N ILE A 88 -1.82 -1.72 -2.94
CA ILE A 88 -2.84 -0.74 -3.37
C ILE A 88 -3.80 -1.36 -4.40
N ALA A 89 -3.26 -1.99 -5.45
CA ALA A 89 -4.08 -2.59 -6.50
C ALA A 89 -4.96 -3.75 -6.01
N THR A 90 -4.55 -4.43 -4.94
CA THR A 90 -5.24 -5.59 -4.37
C THR A 90 -6.36 -5.18 -3.43
N ILE A 91 -6.14 -4.19 -2.57
CA ILE A 91 -7.12 -3.81 -1.54
C ILE A 91 -8.24 -2.92 -2.06
N VAL A 92 -8.04 -2.26 -3.21
CA VAL A 92 -9.04 -1.33 -3.75
C VAL A 92 -10.18 -2.11 -4.41
N PRO A 93 -11.45 -1.84 -4.04
CA PRO A 93 -12.62 -2.44 -4.67
C PRO A 93 -12.61 -2.27 -6.19
N SER A 94 -13.09 -3.28 -6.92
CA SER A 94 -13.06 -3.29 -8.40
C SER A 94 -13.71 -2.06 -9.05
N ASN A 95 -14.75 -1.47 -8.44
CA ASN A 95 -15.42 -0.27 -8.93
C ASN A 95 -14.59 1.03 -8.76
N GLU A 96 -13.56 1.02 -7.90
CA GLU A 96 -12.67 2.15 -7.65
C GLU A 96 -11.27 1.94 -8.27
N LYS A 97 -10.99 0.79 -8.89
CA LYS A 97 -9.67 0.48 -9.46
C LYS A 97 -9.14 1.53 -10.44
N HIS A 98 -10.01 2.04 -11.31
CA HIS A 98 -9.64 3.10 -12.26
C HIS A 98 -9.12 4.39 -11.59
N LEU A 99 -9.51 4.66 -10.33
CA LEU A 99 -9.04 5.83 -9.57
C LEU A 99 -7.61 5.65 -9.06
N VAL A 100 -7.13 4.41 -8.92
CA VAL A 100 -5.80 4.09 -8.40
C VAL A 100 -4.82 3.59 -9.46
N GLU A 101 -5.28 3.28 -10.67
CA GLU A 101 -4.43 2.84 -11.79
C GLU A 101 -3.29 3.83 -12.05
N SER A 102 -3.63 5.12 -12.15
CA SER A 102 -2.62 6.17 -12.35
C SER A 102 -1.63 6.25 -11.18
N LEU A 103 -2.10 6.12 -9.93
CA LEU A 103 -1.23 6.09 -8.75
C LEU A 103 -0.27 4.89 -8.77
N VAL A 104 -0.79 3.69 -9.04
CA VAL A 104 -0.01 2.44 -9.15
C VAL A 104 1.05 2.55 -10.23
N GLU A 105 0.71 3.14 -11.38
CA GLU A 105 1.66 3.31 -12.48
C GLU A 105 2.78 4.32 -12.14
N HIS A 106 2.44 5.43 -11.50
CA HIS A 106 3.41 6.42 -11.05
C HIS A 106 4.37 5.87 -9.99
N LEU A 107 3.85 5.11 -9.02
CA LEU A 107 4.69 4.42 -8.02
C LEU A 107 5.61 3.39 -8.68
N PHE A 108 5.12 2.64 -9.67
CA PHE A 108 5.94 1.66 -10.38
C PHE A 108 7.10 2.30 -11.14
N ARG A 109 6.82 3.39 -11.86
CA ARG A 109 7.81 4.13 -12.67
C ARG A 109 8.73 5.03 -11.84
N LEU A 110 8.48 5.17 -10.54
CA LEU A 110 9.33 5.93 -9.63
C LEU A 110 10.76 5.41 -9.67
N LYS A 111 11.72 6.31 -9.82
CA LYS A 111 13.15 6.00 -9.79
C LYS A 111 13.86 7.02 -8.94
N GLY A 112 14.84 6.58 -8.16
CA GLY A 112 15.79 7.50 -7.57
C GLY A 112 16.57 8.19 -8.69
N TYR A 113 16.99 9.44 -8.49
CA TYR A 113 17.71 10.19 -9.52
C TYR A 113 19.09 9.57 -9.84
N LYS A 114 19.59 8.65 -9.01
CA LYS A 114 20.80 7.86 -9.28
C LYS A 114 20.52 6.47 -9.84
N ASP A 115 19.26 6.06 -9.94
CA ASP A 115 18.83 4.75 -10.47
C ASP A 115 18.54 4.81 -11.99
N ILE A 116 19.19 5.73 -12.70
CA ILE A 116 19.00 5.94 -14.14
C ILE A 116 19.65 4.77 -14.91
N VAL A 117 18.83 3.78 -15.23
CA VAL A 117 19.14 2.76 -16.24
C VAL A 117 18.71 3.29 -17.61
N TYR A 118 19.64 3.36 -18.56
CA TYR A 118 19.34 3.68 -19.95
C TYR A 118 18.52 2.55 -20.57
N TYR A 119 17.26 2.80 -20.89
CA TYR A 119 16.43 1.83 -21.61
C TYR A 119 16.72 1.90 -23.11
N ILE A 120 16.88 0.73 -23.74
CA ILE A 120 17.05 0.60 -25.20
C ILE A 120 15.77 1.02 -25.95
N HIS A 121 14.61 0.98 -25.28
CA HIS A 121 13.32 1.42 -25.83
C HIS A 121 12.71 2.50 -24.92
N GLN A 122 12.29 3.61 -25.52
CA GLN A 122 11.55 4.65 -24.78
C GLN A 122 10.14 4.11 -24.49
N LYS A 123 9.80 3.94 -23.21
CA LYS A 123 8.39 3.75 -22.81
C LYS A 123 7.64 5.04 -23.12
N GLU A 124 6.39 4.91 -23.57
CA GLU A 124 5.50 6.04 -23.78
C GLU A 124 5.43 6.92 -22.51
N PRO A 125 5.42 8.25 -22.66
CA PRO A 125 5.36 9.16 -21.54
C PRO A 125 4.06 8.92 -20.74
N LEU A 126 4.18 8.89 -19.41
CA LEU A 126 3.01 8.90 -18.54
C LEU A 126 2.24 10.22 -18.73
N PRO A 127 0.90 10.20 -18.62
CA PRO A 127 0.15 11.41 -18.34
C PRO A 127 0.73 12.12 -17.12
N SER A 128 0.72 13.45 -17.11
CA SER A 128 1.20 14.19 -15.94
C SER A 128 0.41 13.79 -14.68
N PRO A 129 1.08 13.49 -13.56
CA PRO A 129 0.42 13.10 -12.33
C PRO A 129 -0.47 14.24 -11.81
N SER A 130 -1.60 13.87 -11.19
CA SER A 130 -2.42 14.83 -10.46
C SER A 130 -1.71 15.31 -9.18
N SER A 131 -2.24 16.38 -8.58
CA SER A 131 -1.67 16.94 -7.35
C SER A 131 -1.68 15.94 -6.19
N GLU A 132 -2.70 15.08 -6.14
CA GLU A 132 -2.89 14.05 -5.12
C GLU A 132 -1.84 12.95 -5.28
N ILE A 133 -1.59 12.49 -6.52
CA ILE A 133 -0.56 11.49 -6.80
C ILE A 133 0.82 12.01 -6.43
N LEU A 134 1.13 13.27 -6.76
CA LEU A 134 2.40 13.90 -6.38
C LEU A 134 2.58 13.94 -4.86
N GLN A 135 1.52 14.20 -4.09
CA GLN A 135 1.59 14.14 -2.63
C GLN A 135 1.90 12.74 -2.12
N VAL A 136 1.29 11.69 -2.70
CA VAL A 136 1.59 10.30 -2.33
C VAL A 136 3.06 9.96 -2.63
N VAL A 137 3.54 10.33 -3.81
CA VAL A 137 4.94 10.11 -4.22
C VAL A 137 5.89 10.85 -3.28
N ASP A 138 5.58 12.09 -2.90
CA ASP A 138 6.39 12.86 -1.95
C ASP A 138 6.47 12.19 -0.58
N VAL A 139 5.37 11.62 -0.07
CA VAL A 139 5.42 10.89 1.20
C VAL A 139 6.22 9.60 1.03
N PHE A 140 6.01 8.85 -0.04
CA PHE A 140 6.77 7.62 -0.31
C PHE A 140 8.29 7.88 -0.38
N LEU A 141 8.70 9.00 -0.98
CA LEU A 141 10.11 9.42 -1.05
C LEU A 141 10.64 10.05 0.25
N GLY A 142 9.80 10.27 1.26
CA GLY A 142 10.17 10.92 2.52
C GLY A 142 10.26 12.45 2.49
N ASN A 143 9.73 13.10 1.45
CA ASN A 143 9.71 14.55 1.32
C ASN A 143 8.59 15.20 2.16
N LYS A 144 7.55 14.42 2.45
CA LYS A 144 6.40 14.83 3.25
C LYS A 144 6.14 13.82 4.37
N PRO A 145 5.64 14.27 5.53
CA PRO A 145 5.32 13.37 6.63
C PRO A 145 4.09 12.51 6.32
N SER A 146 3.04 13.07 5.72
CA SER A 146 1.82 12.33 5.44
C SER A 146 0.96 12.96 4.35
N THR A 147 0.04 12.16 3.81
CA THR A 147 -1.05 12.61 2.94
C THR A 147 -2.24 11.67 3.03
N LYS A 148 -3.37 12.08 2.46
CA LYS A 148 -4.54 11.24 2.23
C LYS A 148 -4.89 11.21 0.75
N PHE A 149 -5.12 10.01 0.22
CA PHE A 149 -5.60 9.80 -1.13
C PHE A 149 -7.05 9.32 -1.07
N LEU A 150 -7.99 10.18 -1.46
CA LEU A 150 -9.42 9.94 -1.32
C LEU A 150 -9.95 9.13 -2.51
N LEU A 151 -10.77 8.14 -2.21
CA LEU A 151 -11.60 7.41 -3.17
C LEU A 151 -13.07 7.77 -2.92
N ALA A 152 -14.00 7.18 -3.68
CA ALA A 152 -15.40 7.50 -3.54
C ALA A 152 -15.99 7.00 -2.21
N ARG A 153 -15.49 5.88 -1.68
CA ARG A 153 -16.00 5.24 -0.45
C ARG A 153 -14.92 4.77 0.52
N SER A 154 -13.68 5.06 0.19
CA SER A 154 -12.53 4.67 1.00
C SER A 154 -11.45 5.72 0.86
N TYR A 155 -10.38 5.58 1.61
CA TYR A 155 -9.20 6.40 1.39
C TYR A 155 -7.94 5.66 1.81
N PHE A 156 -6.81 6.08 1.24
CA PHE A 156 -5.51 5.74 1.76
C PHE A 156 -5.00 6.85 2.67
N GLN A 157 -4.55 6.50 3.87
CA GLN A 157 -3.71 7.32 4.72
C GLN A 157 -2.28 6.84 4.59
N ILE A 158 -1.40 7.72 4.15
CA ILE A 158 -0.01 7.39 3.80
C ILE A 158 0.89 8.26 4.65
N GLU A 159 1.79 7.65 5.41
CA GLU A 159 2.50 8.34 6.48
C GLU A 159 3.93 7.80 6.68
N ASN A 160 4.87 8.70 6.91
CA ASN A 160 6.15 8.43 7.53
C ASN A 160 6.01 8.69 9.04
N GLN A 161 6.31 7.70 9.85
CA GLN A 161 6.16 7.74 11.30
C GLN A 161 7.48 7.37 11.97
N VAL A 162 7.70 7.88 13.19
CA VAL A 162 8.81 7.47 14.05
C VAL A 162 8.22 6.89 15.32
N GLN A 163 8.55 5.64 15.62
CA GLN A 163 8.09 4.94 16.82
C GLN A 163 9.28 4.23 17.46
N ASN A 164 9.51 4.47 18.75
CA ASN A 164 10.63 3.86 19.51
C ASN A 164 12.00 4.01 18.82
N GLU A 165 12.29 5.21 18.29
CA GLU A 165 13.53 5.54 17.53
C GLU A 165 13.64 4.89 16.15
N GLU A 166 12.71 4.02 15.77
CA GLU A 166 12.64 3.41 14.44
C GLU A 166 11.71 4.22 13.53
N SER A 167 12.09 4.32 12.25
CA SER A 167 11.34 5.07 11.25
C SER A 167 10.61 4.12 10.30
N TYR A 168 9.33 4.35 10.09
CA TYR A 168 8.46 3.52 9.29
C TYR A 168 7.71 4.34 8.25
N PHE A 169 7.47 3.75 7.10
CA PHE A 169 6.46 4.18 6.16
C PHE A 169 5.25 3.28 6.33
N SER A 170 4.04 3.84 6.29
CA SER A 170 2.83 3.04 6.25
C SER A 170 1.84 3.58 5.23
N ILE A 171 1.11 2.65 4.63
CA ILE A 171 -0.06 2.91 3.81
C ILE A 171 -1.23 2.12 4.38
N SER A 172 -2.21 2.84 4.91
CA SER A 172 -3.44 2.29 5.46
C SER A 172 -4.59 2.57 4.52
N TRP A 173 -5.24 1.54 4.01
CA TRP A 173 -6.55 1.64 3.38
C TRP A 173 -7.62 1.57 4.46
N LEU A 174 -8.55 2.52 4.47
CA LEU A 174 -9.69 2.53 5.37
C LEU A 174 -10.99 2.58 4.56
N ASN A 175 -11.88 1.63 4.85
CA ASN A 175 -13.23 1.65 4.34
C ASN A 175 -14.05 2.68 5.13
N VAL A 176 -14.74 3.59 4.44
CA VAL A 176 -15.62 4.56 5.11
C VAL A 176 -17.05 4.06 4.96
N PRO A 177 -17.70 3.58 6.03
CA PRO A 177 -19.09 3.15 5.95
C PRO A 177 -19.99 4.33 5.53
N PHE A 178 -21.02 4.03 4.76
CA PHE A 178 -22.09 4.98 4.45
C PHE A 178 -22.74 5.42 5.78
N ASN A 179 -22.65 6.70 6.13
CA ASN A 179 -23.67 7.29 6.99
C ASN A 179 -24.86 7.57 6.05
N GLU A 180 -25.86 6.70 6.09
CA GLU A 180 -27.18 6.98 5.51
C GLU A 180 -27.83 8.21 6.17
#